data_AF-A0A364LH30-F1
#
_entry.id   AF-A0A364LH30-F1
#
_cell.length_a   1.000
_cell.length_b   1.000
_cell.length_c   1.000
_cell.angle_alpha   90.00
_cell.angle_beta   90.00
_cell.angle_gamma   90.00
#
_symmetry.space_group_name_H-M   'P 1'
#
loop_
_entity.id
_entity.type
_entity.pdbx_description
1 polymer ?
#
loop_
_entity_poly.entity_id
_entity_poly.type
_entity_poly.pdbx_seq_one_letter_code
_entity_poly.pdbx_strand_id
1 'polypeptide(L)'
;MASVKEYDDRIRAKQNDISAKEKELKQQDAFLLGRRRDLKGLEETLDNVRSKLARVDSEFNKEDAVLEKRKLQFEYDQIEESQKKQSLSCDEASAARGKIAEDLVKLKAEIVELKSAREKQAELEDLEAGKLQAEAEAEAQRVKAEALEADKKALEAEKEAARQKLEESHLEINSLLKPIEDALTTLKEELAAIDQKAQPEAFKAASVLIQSLDDAFSQYQQALVSAVGANHSKELINDAGKTFKQSCKNAIEIASPKLGIGWGEQLKNFFRAIGNGIKYVASKLGADVNYYEYKQSKSLGAVGVFKTATKLDKEEPAELEKGRSITPGQGE
;
A
#
# COMPACT_ATOMS: atom_id res chain seq x y z
N MET A 1 25.19 6.20 -19.91
CA MET A 1 25.36 7.64 -19.65
C MET A 1 26.07 7.78 -18.31
N ALA A 2 26.88 8.82 -18.11
CA ALA A 2 27.48 9.07 -16.80
C ALA A 2 26.38 9.47 -15.82
N SER A 3 26.35 8.90 -14.62
CA SER A 3 25.38 9.28 -13.59
C SER A 3 25.68 10.67 -13.00
N VAL A 4 24.69 11.29 -12.35
CA VAL A 4 24.91 12.54 -11.60
C VAL A 4 26.11 12.42 -10.63
N LYS A 5 26.26 11.27 -9.98
CA LYS A 5 27.37 10.98 -9.08
C LYS A 5 28.73 11.00 -9.78
N GLU A 6 28.83 10.44 -10.97
CA GLU A 6 30.06 10.46 -11.76
C GLU A 6 30.45 11.88 -12.19
N TYR A 7 29.48 12.75 -12.50
CA TYR A 7 29.75 14.15 -12.77
C TYR A 7 30.24 14.89 -11.51
N ASP A 8 29.61 14.66 -10.36
CA ASP A 8 30.00 15.28 -9.09
C ASP A 8 31.45 14.91 -8.71
N ASP A 9 31.85 13.66 -8.93
CA ASP A 9 33.23 13.21 -8.68
C ASP A 9 34.24 13.85 -9.64
N ARG A 10 33.90 13.97 -10.94
CA ARG A 10 34.75 14.65 -11.94
C ARG A 10 34.91 16.14 -11.65
N ILE A 11 33.81 16.82 -11.27
CA ILE A 11 33.84 18.24 -10.89
C ILE A 11 34.76 18.41 -9.68
N ARG A 12 34.65 17.55 -8.66
CA ARG A 12 35.51 17.61 -7.47
C ARG A 12 36.98 17.43 -7.81
N ALA A 13 37.33 16.47 -8.66
CA ALA A 13 38.70 16.26 -9.11
C ALA A 13 39.26 17.53 -9.80
N LYS A 14 38.50 18.12 -10.72
CA LYS A 14 38.90 19.34 -11.42
C LYS A 14 39.01 20.57 -10.50
N GLN A 15 38.16 20.66 -9.47
CA GLN A 15 38.28 21.71 -8.45
C GLN A 15 39.57 21.59 -7.62
N ASN A 16 40.00 20.37 -7.32
CA ASN A 16 41.28 20.12 -6.67
C ASN A 16 42.45 20.54 -7.56
N ASP A 17 42.39 20.24 -8.86
CA ASP A 17 43.41 20.64 -9.83
C ASP A 17 43.52 22.17 -9.95
N ILE A 18 42.38 22.88 -10.00
CA ILE A 18 42.35 24.36 -9.96
C ILE A 18 43.01 24.87 -8.69
N SER A 19 42.66 24.29 -7.54
CA SER A 19 43.21 24.72 -6.25
C SER A 19 44.73 24.52 -6.18
N ALA A 20 45.25 23.45 -6.79
CA ALA A 20 46.68 23.20 -6.90
C ALA A 20 47.36 24.23 -7.82
N LYS A 21 46.77 24.48 -9.00
CA LYS A 21 47.29 25.44 -9.98
C LYS A 21 47.23 26.89 -9.49
N GLU A 22 46.23 27.27 -8.72
CA GLU A 22 46.14 28.60 -8.08
C GLU A 22 47.24 28.79 -7.02
N LYS A 23 47.61 27.74 -6.28
CA LYS A 23 48.76 27.79 -5.36
C LYS A 23 50.08 27.92 -6.13
N GLU A 24 50.24 27.16 -7.21
CA GLU A 24 51.42 27.23 -8.09
C GLU A 24 51.58 28.64 -8.69
N LEU A 25 50.48 29.23 -9.17
CA LEU A 25 50.48 30.60 -9.70
C LEU A 25 50.93 31.63 -8.66
N LYS A 26 50.41 31.54 -7.42
CA LYS A 26 50.81 32.42 -6.32
C LYS A 26 52.29 32.29 -5.97
N GLN A 27 52.84 31.07 -6.02
CA GLN A 27 54.27 30.82 -5.80
C GLN A 27 55.11 31.46 -6.91
N GLN A 28 54.69 31.35 -8.17
CA GLN A 28 55.34 32.00 -9.31
C GLN A 28 55.28 33.52 -9.22
N ASP A 29 54.14 34.10 -8.81
CA ASP A 29 54.00 35.54 -8.58
C ASP A 29 55.00 36.03 -7.50
N ALA A 30 55.12 35.31 -6.39
CA ALA A 30 56.06 35.63 -5.33
C ALA A 30 57.52 35.53 -5.80
N PHE A 31 57.85 34.48 -6.57
CA PHE A 31 59.18 34.29 -7.15
C PHE A 31 59.56 35.43 -8.10
N LEU A 32 58.67 35.79 -9.04
CA LEU A 32 58.87 36.89 -9.98
C LEU A 32 59.03 38.22 -9.27
N LEU A 33 58.26 38.47 -8.20
CA LEU A 33 58.39 39.68 -7.40
C LEU A 33 59.77 39.78 -6.73
N GLY A 34 60.28 38.66 -6.19
CA GLY A 34 61.64 38.56 -5.65
C GLY A 34 62.70 38.86 -6.71
N ARG A 35 62.62 38.18 -7.86
CA ARG A 35 63.57 38.37 -8.97
C ARG A 35 63.59 39.79 -9.52
N ARG A 36 62.43 40.44 -9.66
CA ARG A 36 62.37 41.86 -10.07
C ARG A 36 63.03 42.79 -9.07
N ARG A 37 62.95 42.48 -7.78
CA ARG A 37 63.62 43.26 -6.73
C ARG A 37 65.14 43.08 -6.81
N ASP A 38 65.62 41.86 -7.03
CA ASP A 38 67.04 41.57 -7.21
C ASP A 38 67.61 42.27 -8.45
N LEU A 39 66.90 42.20 -9.58
CA LEU A 39 67.26 42.90 -10.82
C LEU A 39 67.39 44.41 -10.62
N LYS A 40 66.43 45.01 -9.92
CA LYS A 40 66.48 46.44 -9.58
C LYS A 40 67.71 46.78 -8.73
N GLY A 41 68.06 45.92 -7.77
CA GLY A 41 69.28 46.11 -6.96
C GLY A 41 70.57 46.01 -7.78
N LEU A 42 70.62 45.09 -8.76
CA LEU A 42 71.73 45.00 -9.70
C LEU A 42 71.81 46.22 -10.62
N GLU A 43 70.68 46.73 -11.12
CA GLU A 43 70.60 47.97 -11.91
C GLU A 43 71.17 49.17 -11.15
N GLU A 44 70.71 49.38 -9.91
CA GLU A 44 71.21 50.45 -9.04
C GLU A 44 72.72 50.32 -8.78
N THR A 45 73.21 49.08 -8.61
CA THR A 45 74.66 48.83 -8.42
C THR A 45 75.44 49.11 -9.69
N LEU A 46 74.94 48.70 -10.85
CA LEU A 46 75.52 48.98 -12.17
C LEU A 46 75.64 50.48 -12.42
N ASP A 47 74.58 51.24 -12.17
CA ASP A 47 74.57 52.69 -12.36
C ASP A 47 75.56 53.40 -11.42
N ASN A 48 75.72 52.90 -10.19
CA ASN A 48 76.75 53.37 -9.27
C ASN A 48 78.17 53.09 -9.78
N VAL A 49 78.44 51.88 -10.29
CA VAL A 49 79.75 51.51 -10.85
C VAL A 49 80.04 52.33 -12.12
N ARG A 50 79.06 52.48 -13.03
CA ARG A 50 79.17 53.36 -14.21
C ARG A 50 79.52 54.78 -13.83
N SER A 51 78.85 55.32 -12.82
CA SER A 51 79.09 56.69 -12.33
C SER A 51 80.50 56.85 -11.76
N LYS A 52 81.03 55.84 -11.03
CA LYS A 52 82.42 55.85 -10.53
C LYS A 52 83.43 55.74 -11.68
N LEU A 53 83.17 54.85 -12.63
CA LEU A 53 84.04 54.64 -13.79
C LEU A 53 84.16 55.92 -14.63
N ALA A 54 83.06 56.64 -14.83
CA ALA A 54 83.04 57.96 -15.48
C ALA A 54 83.84 59.04 -14.72
N ARG A 55 83.90 58.99 -13.38
CA ARG A 55 84.72 59.91 -12.58
C ARG A 55 86.20 59.58 -12.71
N VAL A 56 86.57 58.31 -12.60
CA VAL A 56 87.96 57.86 -12.77
C VAL A 56 88.49 58.21 -14.17
N ASP A 57 87.65 58.10 -15.20
CA ASP A 57 87.99 58.52 -16.56
C ASP A 57 88.32 60.02 -16.71
N SER A 58 87.86 60.86 -15.78
CA SER A 58 88.19 62.28 -15.76
C SER A 58 89.52 62.61 -15.07
N GLU A 59 90.13 61.68 -14.33
CA GLU A 59 91.40 61.85 -13.61
C GLU A 59 92.59 61.33 -14.45
N PHE A 60 93.00 62.06 -15.48
CA PHE A 60 93.79 61.52 -16.60
C PHE A 60 95.31 61.23 -16.36
N ASN A 61 95.87 61.34 -15.16
CA ASN A 61 97.36 61.33 -15.02
C ASN A 61 97.93 60.63 -13.77
N LYS A 62 97.22 59.67 -13.17
CA LYS A 62 97.77 58.89 -12.03
C LYS A 62 97.73 57.39 -12.34
N GLU A 63 98.84 56.70 -12.14
CA GLU A 63 98.96 55.25 -12.32
C GLU A 63 97.93 54.47 -11.48
N ASP A 64 97.58 55.01 -10.30
CA ASP A 64 96.51 54.52 -9.43
C ASP A 64 95.12 54.55 -10.09
N ALA A 65 94.83 55.57 -10.90
CA ALA A 65 93.54 55.71 -11.59
C ALA A 65 93.36 54.63 -12.68
N VAL A 66 94.45 54.21 -13.33
CA VAL A 66 94.42 53.11 -14.33
C VAL A 66 94.09 51.77 -13.68
N LEU A 67 94.67 51.51 -12.50
CA LEU A 67 94.39 50.30 -11.71
C LEU A 67 92.95 50.29 -11.19
N GLU A 68 92.46 51.43 -10.67
CA GLU A 68 91.08 51.57 -10.19
C GLU A 68 90.07 51.39 -11.33
N LYS A 69 90.32 51.99 -12.50
CA LYS A 69 89.49 51.80 -13.69
C LYS A 69 89.38 50.32 -14.09
N ARG A 70 90.49 49.57 -14.11
CA ARG A 70 90.46 48.13 -14.43
C ARG A 70 89.66 47.33 -13.40
N LYS A 71 89.76 47.66 -12.11
CA LYS A 71 88.95 47.02 -11.05
C LYS A 71 87.45 47.30 -11.24
N LEU A 72 87.09 48.57 -11.44
CA LEU A 72 85.69 48.96 -11.66
C LEU A 72 85.11 48.37 -12.94
N GLN A 73 85.91 48.24 -14.02
CA GLN A 73 85.46 47.59 -15.25
C GLN A 73 85.20 46.10 -15.03
N PHE A 74 86.07 45.41 -14.28
CA PHE A 74 85.86 44.01 -13.95
C PHE A 74 84.61 43.80 -13.07
N GLU A 75 84.38 44.67 -12.09
CA GLU A 75 83.15 44.67 -11.29
C GLU A 75 81.92 44.93 -12.15
N TYR A 76 81.99 45.89 -13.07
CA TYR A 76 80.93 46.19 -14.03
C TYR A 76 80.54 44.95 -14.85
N ASP A 77 81.53 44.28 -15.46
CA ASP A 77 81.30 43.12 -16.31
C ASP A 77 80.66 41.96 -15.52
N GLN A 78 81.07 41.74 -14.27
CA GLN A 78 80.47 40.71 -13.40
C GLN A 78 79.02 41.01 -13.02
N ILE A 79 78.70 42.27 -12.72
CA ILE A 79 77.34 42.68 -12.35
C ILE A 79 76.43 42.62 -13.59
N GLU A 80 76.91 43.02 -14.76
CA GLU A 80 76.19 42.92 -16.03
C GLU A 80 75.86 41.47 -16.41
N GLU A 81 76.83 40.55 -16.26
CA GLU A 81 76.58 39.11 -16.49
C GLU A 81 75.54 38.56 -15.50
N SER A 82 75.60 38.98 -14.24
CA SER A 82 74.63 38.59 -13.21
C SER A 82 73.23 39.13 -13.51
N GLN A 83 73.11 40.38 -13.97
CA GLN A 83 71.86 40.98 -14.38
C GLN A 83 71.25 40.23 -15.58
N LYS A 84 72.08 39.89 -16.58
CA LYS A 84 71.63 39.14 -17.75
C LYS A 84 71.10 37.75 -17.38
N LYS A 85 71.79 37.03 -16.49
CA LYS A 85 71.34 35.73 -15.97
C LYS A 85 70.02 35.84 -15.22
N GLN A 86 69.87 36.86 -14.38
CA GLN A 86 68.62 37.09 -13.65
C GLN A 86 67.46 37.50 -14.56
N SER A 87 67.71 38.29 -15.62
CA SER A 87 66.71 38.68 -16.60
C SER A 87 66.14 37.45 -17.32
N LEU A 88 67.02 36.57 -17.82
CA LEU A 88 66.61 35.32 -18.47
C LEU A 88 65.78 34.44 -17.53
N SER A 89 66.19 34.30 -16.27
CA SER A 89 65.41 33.56 -15.26
C SER A 89 64.03 34.19 -15.00
N CYS A 90 63.92 35.52 -15.05
CA CYS A 90 62.64 36.22 -14.91
C CYS A 90 61.72 35.99 -16.13
N ASP A 91 62.27 35.99 -17.34
CA ASP A 91 61.52 35.73 -18.57
C ASP A 91 60.98 34.29 -18.62
N GLU A 92 61.82 33.32 -18.25
CA GLU A 92 61.42 31.90 -18.14
C GLU A 92 60.30 31.70 -17.13
N ALA A 93 60.41 32.31 -15.94
CA ALA A 93 59.37 32.24 -14.92
C ALA A 93 58.08 32.96 -15.34
N SER A 94 58.19 34.07 -16.07
CA SER A 94 57.04 34.78 -16.64
C SER A 94 56.29 33.91 -17.66
N ALA A 95 57.03 33.20 -18.52
CA ALA A 95 56.45 32.25 -19.47
C ALA A 95 55.79 31.06 -18.76
N ALA A 96 56.40 30.51 -17.71
CA ALA A 96 55.82 29.44 -16.90
C ALA A 96 54.52 29.88 -16.20
N ARG A 97 54.50 31.09 -15.62
CA ARG A 97 53.30 31.72 -15.06
C ARG A 97 52.19 31.84 -16.10
N GLY A 98 52.52 32.26 -17.33
CA GLY A 98 51.57 32.36 -18.44
C GLY A 98 50.88 31.02 -18.74
N LYS A 99 51.64 29.92 -18.82
CA LYS A 99 51.10 28.58 -19.03
C LYS A 99 50.15 28.14 -17.91
N ILE A 100 50.52 28.40 -16.65
CA ILE A 100 49.65 28.07 -15.49
C ILE A 100 48.33 28.85 -15.56
N ALA A 101 48.38 30.12 -15.96
CA ALA A 101 47.18 30.94 -16.12
C ALA A 101 46.28 30.42 -17.25
N GLU A 102 46.84 30.00 -18.38
CA GLU A 102 46.08 29.39 -19.48
C GLU A 102 45.41 28.07 -19.04
N ASP A 103 46.14 27.20 -18.34
CA ASP A 103 45.61 25.95 -17.83
C ASP A 103 44.46 26.18 -16.84
N LEU A 104 44.56 27.21 -15.99
CA LEU A 104 43.48 27.60 -15.07
C LEU A 104 42.22 28.05 -15.82
N VAL A 105 42.36 28.79 -16.91
CA VAL A 105 41.21 29.20 -17.73
C VAL A 105 40.54 27.98 -18.35
N LYS A 106 41.32 27.03 -18.88
CA LYS A 106 40.80 25.78 -19.46
C LYS A 106 40.07 24.93 -18.42
N LEU A 107 40.68 24.70 -17.26
CA LEU A 107 40.05 23.92 -16.19
C LEU A 107 38.75 24.57 -15.67
N LYS A 108 38.70 25.91 -15.58
CA LYS A 108 37.49 26.63 -15.19
C LYS A 108 36.38 26.48 -16.22
N ALA A 109 36.71 26.52 -17.51
CA ALA A 109 35.74 26.28 -18.59
C ALA A 109 35.20 24.84 -18.56
N GLU A 110 36.07 23.84 -18.41
CA GLU A 110 35.67 22.43 -18.31
C GLU A 110 34.70 22.17 -17.13
N ILE A 111 34.90 22.82 -15.98
CA ILE A 111 33.96 22.71 -14.85
C ILE A 111 32.58 23.26 -15.19
N VAL A 112 32.51 24.38 -15.93
CA VAL A 112 31.23 24.96 -16.33
C VAL A 112 30.48 24.00 -17.24
N GLU A 113 31.17 23.40 -18.20
CA GLU A 113 30.58 22.39 -19.10
C GLU A 113 30.12 21.15 -18.32
N LEU A 114 30.95 20.63 -17.41
CA LEU A 114 30.59 19.47 -16.57
C LEU A 114 29.37 19.77 -15.69
N LYS A 115 29.26 20.97 -15.11
CA LYS A 115 28.09 21.37 -14.32
C LYS A 115 26.82 21.43 -15.15
N SER A 116 26.88 21.98 -16.36
CA SER A 116 25.73 22.01 -17.27
C SER A 116 25.31 20.61 -17.71
N ALA A 117 26.27 19.72 -17.99
CA ALA A 117 25.97 18.33 -18.32
C ALA A 117 25.35 17.56 -17.13
N ARG A 118 25.84 17.83 -15.91
CA ARG A 118 25.31 17.26 -14.66
C ARG A 118 23.86 17.68 -14.41
N GLU A 119 23.52 18.94 -14.66
CA GLU A 119 22.15 19.46 -14.51
C GLU A 119 21.18 18.77 -15.49
N LYS A 120 21.56 18.68 -16.77
CA LYS A 120 20.76 17.94 -17.78
C LYS A 120 20.58 16.46 -17.42
N GLN A 121 21.61 15.82 -16.87
CA GLN A 121 21.54 14.43 -16.44
C GLN A 121 20.58 14.27 -15.26
N ALA A 122 20.58 15.20 -14.30
CA ALA A 122 19.66 15.19 -13.17
C ALA A 122 18.20 15.35 -13.62
N GLU A 123 17.91 16.26 -14.55
CA GLU A 123 16.56 16.42 -15.12
C GLU A 123 16.05 15.15 -15.82
N LEU A 124 16.94 14.43 -16.51
CA LEU A 124 16.60 13.16 -17.16
C LEU A 124 16.30 12.05 -16.14
N GLU A 125 17.12 11.93 -15.09
CA GLU A 125 16.90 10.96 -14.01
C GLU A 125 15.58 11.23 -13.26
N ASP A 126 15.26 12.50 -12.99
CA ASP A 126 13.99 12.90 -12.36
C ASP A 126 12.77 12.60 -13.25
N LEU A 127 12.87 12.85 -14.57
CA LEU A 127 11.82 12.52 -15.53
C LEU A 127 11.58 11.01 -15.65
N GLU A 128 12.65 10.21 -15.63
CA GLU A 128 12.56 8.75 -15.69
C GLU A 128 11.96 8.19 -14.41
N ALA A 129 12.37 8.68 -13.24
CA ALA A 129 11.78 8.33 -11.95
C ALA A 129 10.28 8.67 -11.91
N GLY A 130 9.88 9.85 -12.41
CA GLY A 130 8.48 10.25 -12.50
C GLY A 130 7.64 9.34 -13.40
N LYS A 131 8.19 8.89 -14.54
CA LYS A 131 7.51 7.93 -15.43
C LYS A 131 7.32 6.56 -14.79
N LEU A 132 8.36 6.04 -14.14
CA LEU A 132 8.30 4.75 -13.44
C LEU A 132 7.27 4.77 -12.31
N GLN A 133 7.18 5.89 -11.57
CA GLN A 133 6.16 6.04 -10.54
C GLN A 133 4.75 6.06 -11.13
N ALA A 134 4.52 6.83 -12.20
CA ALA A 134 3.22 6.88 -12.86
C ALA A 134 2.79 5.52 -13.43
N GLU A 135 3.72 4.75 -14.00
CA GLU A 135 3.46 3.40 -14.50
C GLU A 135 3.11 2.43 -13.35
N ALA A 136 3.85 2.48 -12.24
CA ALA A 136 3.54 1.67 -11.06
C ALA A 136 2.17 2.01 -10.45
N GLU A 137 1.80 3.28 -10.40
CA GLU A 137 0.47 3.71 -9.94
C GLU A 137 -0.65 3.25 -10.88
N ALA A 138 -0.44 3.33 -12.20
CA ALA A 138 -1.39 2.85 -13.19
C ALA A 138 -1.62 1.34 -13.07
N GLU A 139 -0.55 0.56 -12.91
CA GLU A 139 -0.65 -0.89 -12.75
C GLU A 139 -1.36 -1.28 -11.45
N ALA A 140 -1.06 -0.60 -10.34
CA ALA A 140 -1.76 -0.81 -9.07
C ALA A 140 -3.26 -0.51 -9.17
N GLN A 141 -3.65 0.53 -9.93
CA GLN A 141 -5.05 0.83 -10.19
C GLN A 141 -5.73 -0.24 -11.04
N ARG A 142 -5.05 -0.80 -12.06
CA ARG A 142 -5.59 -1.89 -12.88
C ARG A 142 -5.84 -3.15 -12.07
N VAL A 143 -4.86 -3.58 -11.27
CA VAL A 143 -4.99 -4.75 -10.39
C VAL A 143 -6.17 -4.57 -9.41
N LYS A 144 -6.32 -3.37 -8.85
CA LYS A 144 -7.45 -3.06 -7.95
C LYS A 144 -8.80 -3.09 -8.67
N ALA A 145 -8.87 -2.61 -9.92
CA ALA A 145 -10.09 -2.63 -10.72
C ALA A 145 -10.49 -4.08 -11.09
N GLU A 146 -9.52 -4.90 -11.50
CA GLU A 146 -9.75 -6.32 -11.82
C GLU A 146 -10.22 -7.11 -10.59
N ALA A 147 -9.62 -6.87 -9.42
CA ALA A 147 -10.06 -7.49 -8.16
C ALA A 147 -11.51 -7.11 -7.80
N LEU A 148 -11.88 -5.84 -7.96
CA LEU A 148 -13.26 -5.37 -7.72
C LEU A 148 -14.26 -5.96 -8.71
N GLU A 149 -13.86 -6.16 -9.98
CA GLU A 149 -14.72 -6.82 -10.97
C GLU A 149 -14.91 -8.31 -10.65
N ALA A 150 -13.85 -8.99 -10.23
CA ALA A 150 -13.91 -10.39 -9.81
C ALA A 150 -14.84 -10.58 -8.59
N ASP A 151 -14.73 -9.72 -7.58
CA ASP A 151 -15.60 -9.73 -6.40
C ASP A 151 -17.07 -9.47 -6.77
N LYS A 152 -17.34 -8.53 -7.69
CA LYS A 152 -18.71 -8.29 -8.18
C LYS A 152 -19.29 -9.52 -8.88
N LYS A 153 -18.53 -10.17 -9.76
CA LYS A 153 -18.98 -11.39 -10.43
C LYS A 153 -19.22 -12.54 -9.46
N ALA A 154 -18.36 -12.70 -8.45
CA ALA A 154 -18.55 -13.72 -7.41
C ALA A 154 -19.84 -13.48 -6.60
N LEU A 155 -20.11 -12.23 -6.22
CA LEU A 155 -21.32 -11.85 -5.50
C LEU A 155 -22.60 -12.04 -6.34
N GLU A 156 -22.55 -11.71 -7.63
CA GLU A 156 -23.69 -11.94 -8.54
C GLU A 156 -23.98 -13.43 -8.72
N ALA A 157 -22.94 -14.25 -8.91
CA ALA A 157 -23.09 -15.71 -9.00
C ALA A 157 -23.66 -16.31 -7.70
N GLU A 158 -23.24 -15.83 -6.53
CA GLU A 158 -23.79 -16.28 -5.24
C GLU A 158 -25.27 -15.91 -5.08
N LYS A 159 -25.66 -14.69 -5.47
CA LYS A 159 -27.07 -14.25 -5.44
C LYS A 159 -27.94 -15.07 -6.39
N GLU A 160 -27.43 -15.38 -7.58
CA GLU A 160 -28.17 -16.18 -8.56
C GLU A 160 -28.33 -17.63 -8.08
N ALA A 161 -27.27 -18.24 -7.54
CA ALA A 161 -27.35 -19.57 -6.93
C ALA A 161 -28.32 -19.62 -5.74
N ALA A 162 -28.36 -18.56 -4.91
CA ALA A 162 -29.31 -18.47 -3.81
C ALA A 162 -30.77 -18.37 -4.29
N ARG A 163 -31.02 -17.63 -5.39
CA ARG A 163 -32.36 -17.54 -6.00
C ARG A 163 -32.83 -18.88 -6.56
N GLN A 164 -31.97 -19.58 -7.29
CA GLN A 164 -32.29 -20.90 -7.85
C GLN A 164 -32.63 -21.90 -6.74
N LYS A 165 -31.84 -21.95 -5.66
CA LYS A 165 -32.14 -22.82 -4.51
C LYS A 165 -33.47 -22.49 -3.84
N LEU A 166 -33.81 -21.21 -3.73
CA LEU A 166 -35.09 -20.79 -3.16
C LEU A 166 -36.25 -21.25 -4.05
N GLU A 167 -36.14 -21.09 -5.37
CA GLU A 167 -37.15 -21.51 -6.34
C GLU A 167 -37.35 -23.03 -6.35
N GLU A 168 -36.27 -23.81 -6.29
CA GLU A 168 -36.31 -25.27 -6.14
C GLU A 168 -37.05 -25.69 -4.86
N SER A 169 -36.73 -25.05 -3.73
CA SER A 169 -37.41 -25.29 -2.45
C SER A 169 -38.92 -25.00 -2.54
N HIS A 170 -39.32 -23.92 -3.22
CA HIS A 170 -40.75 -23.60 -3.40
C HIS A 170 -41.48 -24.69 -4.20
N LEU A 171 -40.85 -25.20 -5.27
CA LEU A 171 -41.41 -26.27 -6.08
C LEU A 171 -41.53 -27.58 -5.28
N GLU A 172 -40.52 -27.92 -4.48
CA GLU A 172 -40.54 -29.09 -3.62
C GLU A 172 -41.67 -29.03 -2.58
N ILE A 173 -41.79 -27.91 -1.85
CA ILE A 173 -42.85 -27.70 -0.85
C ILE A 173 -44.24 -27.83 -1.49
N ASN A 174 -44.46 -27.18 -2.64
CA ASN A 174 -45.75 -27.25 -3.34
C ASN A 174 -46.09 -28.69 -3.75
N SER A 175 -45.10 -29.46 -4.21
CA SER A 175 -45.30 -30.87 -4.55
C SER A 175 -45.71 -31.73 -3.33
N LEU A 176 -45.15 -31.44 -2.16
CA LEU A 176 -45.43 -32.17 -0.92
C LEU A 176 -46.80 -31.81 -0.31
N LEU A 177 -47.29 -30.60 -0.59
CA LEU A 177 -48.58 -30.11 -0.09
C LEU A 177 -49.77 -30.53 -0.95
N LYS A 178 -49.54 -31.02 -2.17
CA LYS A 178 -50.60 -31.45 -3.09
C LYS A 178 -51.64 -32.39 -2.46
N PRO A 179 -51.29 -33.42 -1.65
CA PRO A 179 -52.31 -34.27 -1.02
C PRO A 179 -53.20 -33.54 0.00
N ILE A 180 -52.70 -32.48 0.63
CA ILE A 180 -53.48 -31.60 1.52
C ILE A 180 -54.39 -30.70 0.69
N GLU A 181 -53.88 -30.15 -0.41
CA GLU A 181 -54.63 -29.33 -1.36
C GLU A 181 -55.77 -30.11 -2.02
N ASP A 182 -55.51 -31.34 -2.46
CA ASP A 182 -56.51 -32.24 -3.03
C ASP A 182 -57.64 -32.51 -2.02
N ALA A 183 -57.29 -32.82 -0.75
CA ALA A 183 -58.26 -33.05 0.31
C ALA A 183 -59.09 -31.78 0.64
N LEU A 184 -58.45 -30.61 0.61
CA LEU A 184 -59.14 -29.32 0.76
C LEU A 184 -60.11 -29.08 -0.40
N THR A 185 -59.70 -29.36 -1.63
CA THR A 185 -60.51 -29.17 -2.84
C THR A 185 -61.75 -30.05 -2.81
N THR A 186 -61.59 -31.35 -2.50
CA THR A 186 -62.74 -32.27 -2.35
C THR A 186 -63.72 -31.79 -1.28
N LEU A 187 -63.22 -31.36 -0.11
CA LEU A 187 -64.10 -30.85 0.95
C LEU A 187 -64.84 -29.58 0.51
N LYS A 188 -64.17 -28.66 -0.20
CA LYS A 188 -64.78 -27.43 -0.73
C LYS A 188 -65.90 -27.74 -1.71
N GLU A 189 -65.69 -28.69 -2.61
CA GLU A 189 -66.71 -29.12 -3.58
C GLU A 189 -67.94 -29.69 -2.87
N GLU A 190 -67.73 -30.55 -1.86
CA GLU A 190 -68.82 -31.10 -1.05
C GLU A 190 -69.57 -30.00 -0.28
N LEU A 191 -68.84 -29.07 0.35
CA LEU A 191 -69.43 -27.96 1.10
C LEU A 191 -70.15 -26.95 0.20
N ALA A 192 -69.68 -26.74 -1.03
CA ALA A 192 -70.33 -25.88 -2.01
C ALA A 192 -71.64 -26.46 -2.55
N ALA A 193 -71.84 -27.78 -2.43
CA ALA A 193 -73.08 -28.45 -2.81
C ALA A 193 -74.24 -28.26 -1.80
N ILE A 194 -73.99 -27.62 -0.65
CA ILE A 194 -75.04 -27.27 0.32
C ILE A 194 -75.98 -26.24 -0.32
N ASP A 195 -77.27 -26.59 -0.43
CA ASP A 195 -78.28 -25.70 -0.99
C ASP A 195 -78.55 -24.51 -0.06
N GLN A 196 -78.11 -23.31 -0.50
CA GLN A 196 -78.31 -22.05 0.21
C GLN A 196 -79.78 -21.75 0.52
N LYS A 197 -80.73 -22.17 -0.33
CA LYS A 197 -82.16 -21.91 -0.15
C LYS A 197 -82.79 -22.86 0.86
N ALA A 198 -82.33 -24.12 0.87
CA ALA A 198 -82.83 -25.13 1.80
C ALA A 198 -82.20 -25.01 3.20
N GLN A 199 -80.91 -24.62 3.28
CA GLN A 199 -80.13 -24.59 4.51
C GLN A 199 -79.20 -23.36 4.58
N PRO A 200 -79.75 -22.15 4.77
CA PRO A 200 -78.96 -20.91 4.73
C PRO A 200 -77.90 -20.80 5.83
N GLU A 201 -78.16 -21.36 7.01
CA GLU A 201 -77.20 -21.37 8.12
C GLU A 201 -76.03 -22.33 7.88
N ALA A 202 -76.31 -23.52 7.33
CA ALA A 202 -75.29 -24.49 6.95
C ALA A 202 -74.42 -23.95 5.81
N PHE A 203 -75.04 -23.31 4.80
CA PHE A 203 -74.31 -22.66 3.71
C PHE A 203 -73.35 -21.58 4.23
N LYS A 204 -73.82 -20.69 5.13
CA LYS A 204 -72.97 -19.66 5.73
C LYS A 204 -71.82 -20.26 6.54
N ALA A 205 -72.08 -21.31 7.31
CA ALA A 205 -71.05 -22.01 8.07
C ALA A 205 -70.02 -22.69 7.16
N ALA A 206 -70.47 -23.27 6.04
CA ALA A 206 -69.62 -23.86 5.01
C ALA A 206 -68.71 -22.83 4.36
N SER A 207 -69.23 -21.66 3.96
CA SER A 207 -68.39 -20.58 3.39
C SER A 207 -67.32 -20.09 4.38
N VAL A 208 -67.68 -19.92 5.66
CA VAL A 208 -66.71 -19.53 6.70
C VAL A 208 -65.66 -20.61 6.93
N LEU A 209 -66.06 -21.88 6.91
CA LEU A 209 -65.13 -23.01 7.03
C LEU A 209 -64.14 -23.04 5.85
N ILE A 210 -64.63 -22.92 4.62
CA ILE A 210 -63.78 -22.88 3.42
C ILE A 210 -62.74 -21.76 3.53
N GLN A 211 -63.18 -20.53 3.84
CA GLN A 211 -62.27 -19.39 4.00
C GLN A 211 -61.22 -19.65 5.09
N SER A 212 -61.64 -20.15 6.25
CA SER A 212 -60.74 -20.42 7.37
C SER A 212 -59.70 -21.50 7.04
N LEU A 213 -60.09 -22.51 6.25
CA LEU A 213 -59.19 -23.55 5.79
C LEU A 213 -58.18 -23.04 4.76
N ASP A 214 -58.60 -22.14 3.88
CA ASP A 214 -57.71 -21.49 2.89
C ASP A 214 -56.69 -20.57 3.53
N ASP A 215 -57.12 -19.76 4.49
CA ASP A 215 -56.22 -18.90 5.26
C ASP A 215 -55.22 -19.74 6.05
N ALA A 216 -55.67 -20.82 6.69
CA ALA A 216 -54.80 -21.74 7.43
C ALA A 216 -53.79 -22.45 6.52
N PHE A 217 -54.21 -22.89 5.33
CA PHE A 217 -53.33 -23.56 4.37
C PHE A 217 -52.30 -22.59 3.78
N SER A 218 -52.70 -21.36 3.46
CA SER A 218 -51.79 -20.32 2.98
C SER A 218 -50.73 -19.96 4.03
N GLN A 219 -51.13 -19.83 5.30
CA GLN A 219 -50.20 -19.62 6.41
C GLN A 219 -49.24 -20.80 6.59
N TYR A 220 -49.74 -22.03 6.42
CA TYR A 220 -48.92 -23.23 6.49
C TYR A 220 -47.86 -23.29 5.38
N GLN A 221 -48.25 -22.97 4.14
CA GLN A 221 -47.33 -22.85 3.00
C GLN A 221 -46.20 -21.85 3.29
N GLN A 222 -46.55 -20.65 3.75
CA GLN A 222 -45.56 -19.60 4.08
C GLN A 222 -44.63 -20.01 5.23
N ALA A 223 -45.18 -20.68 6.25
CA ALA A 223 -44.40 -21.17 7.38
C ALA A 223 -43.40 -22.26 6.96
N LEU A 224 -43.78 -23.15 6.04
CA LEU A 224 -42.88 -24.17 5.49
C LEU A 224 -41.77 -23.55 4.64
N VAL A 225 -42.08 -22.58 3.78
CA VAL A 225 -41.07 -21.84 3.00
C VAL A 225 -40.04 -21.18 3.92
N SER A 226 -40.52 -20.52 4.97
CA SER A 226 -39.66 -19.88 5.97
C SER A 226 -38.78 -20.89 6.72
N ALA A 227 -39.34 -22.05 7.06
CA ALA A 227 -38.63 -23.12 7.76
C ALA A 227 -37.54 -23.78 6.90
N VAL A 228 -37.79 -23.94 5.59
CA VAL A 228 -36.79 -24.45 4.64
C VAL A 228 -35.68 -23.44 4.40
N GLY A 229 -36.03 -22.15 4.26
CA GLY A 229 -35.05 -21.06 4.18
C GLY A 229 -34.15 -20.94 5.41
N ALA A 230 -34.63 -21.37 6.58
CA ALA A 230 -33.88 -21.47 7.83
C ALA A 230 -33.23 -22.86 8.04
N ASN A 231 -32.62 -23.41 6.99
CA ASN A 231 -31.92 -24.71 7.00
C ASN A 231 -32.80 -25.93 7.35
N HIS A 232 -34.02 -25.99 6.81
CA HIS A 232 -34.93 -27.13 7.05
C HIS A 232 -35.13 -27.42 8.54
N SER A 233 -35.34 -26.38 9.36
CA SER A 233 -35.51 -26.56 10.80
C SER A 233 -36.71 -27.46 11.10
N LYS A 234 -36.41 -28.65 11.62
CA LYS A 234 -37.41 -29.67 11.97
C LYS A 234 -38.40 -29.18 13.02
N GLU A 235 -37.94 -28.33 13.94
CA GLU A 235 -38.79 -27.70 14.95
C GLU A 235 -39.81 -26.77 14.28
N LEU A 236 -39.35 -25.88 13.39
CA LEU A 236 -40.23 -24.95 12.66
C LEU A 236 -41.23 -25.70 11.76
N ILE A 237 -40.81 -26.76 11.06
CA ILE A 237 -41.70 -27.57 10.22
C ILE A 237 -42.78 -28.25 11.08
N ASN A 238 -42.40 -28.82 12.22
CA ASN A 238 -43.34 -29.46 13.13
C ASN A 238 -44.31 -28.47 13.75
N ASP A 239 -43.85 -27.29 14.14
CA ASP A 239 -44.68 -26.26 14.74
C ASP A 239 -45.63 -25.62 13.73
N ALA A 240 -45.19 -25.43 12.49
CA ALA A 240 -46.06 -25.05 11.36
C ALA A 240 -47.17 -26.09 11.17
N GLY A 241 -46.83 -27.38 11.16
CA GLY A 241 -47.80 -28.47 11.03
C GLY A 241 -48.80 -28.55 12.20
N LYS A 242 -48.33 -28.38 13.45
CA LYS A 242 -49.21 -28.31 14.63
C LYS A 242 -50.17 -27.13 14.55
N THR A 243 -49.65 -25.96 14.16
CA THR A 243 -50.44 -24.73 14.03
C THR A 243 -51.52 -24.89 12.98
N PHE A 244 -51.16 -25.38 11.79
CA PHE A 244 -52.12 -25.66 10.72
C PHE A 244 -53.21 -26.64 11.17
N LYS A 245 -52.81 -27.76 11.77
CA LYS A 245 -53.76 -28.76 12.30
C LYS A 245 -54.70 -28.16 13.34
N GLN A 246 -54.20 -27.32 14.23
CA GLN A 246 -55.02 -26.68 15.26
C GLN A 246 -55.99 -25.66 14.65
N SER A 247 -55.55 -24.87 13.67
CA SER A 247 -56.41 -23.95 12.93
C SER A 247 -57.54 -24.67 12.21
N CYS A 248 -57.24 -25.78 11.51
CA CYS A 248 -58.27 -26.62 10.89
C CYS A 248 -59.24 -27.19 11.92
N LYS A 249 -58.74 -27.66 13.07
CA LYS A 249 -59.58 -28.20 14.15
C LYS A 249 -60.55 -27.15 14.67
N ASN A 250 -60.05 -25.96 14.98
CA ASN A 250 -60.86 -24.84 15.47
C ASN A 250 -61.94 -24.44 14.46
N ALA A 251 -61.58 -24.35 13.17
CA ALA A 251 -62.52 -24.02 12.10
C ALA A 251 -63.65 -25.07 12.00
N ILE A 252 -63.29 -26.36 12.06
CA ILE A 252 -64.24 -27.48 12.03
C ILE A 252 -65.16 -27.46 13.26
N GLU A 253 -64.63 -27.23 14.46
CA GLU A 253 -65.42 -27.18 15.70
C GLU A 253 -66.45 -26.04 15.69
N ILE A 254 -66.11 -24.90 15.07
CA ILE A 254 -67.02 -23.75 14.92
C ILE A 254 -68.11 -24.05 13.88
N ALA A 255 -67.77 -24.72 12.78
CA ALA A 255 -68.68 -24.97 11.67
C ALA A 255 -69.59 -26.20 11.89
N SER A 256 -69.08 -27.27 12.51
CA SER A 256 -69.74 -28.56 12.63
C SER A 256 -71.15 -28.50 13.24
N PRO A 257 -71.45 -27.73 14.31
CA PRO A 257 -72.80 -27.66 14.88
C PRO A 257 -73.82 -27.04 13.92
N LYS A 258 -73.37 -26.19 12.99
CA LYS A 258 -74.21 -25.43 12.06
C LYS A 258 -74.41 -26.13 10.72
N LEU A 259 -73.51 -27.07 10.37
CA LEU A 259 -73.61 -27.88 9.16
C LEU A 259 -74.67 -29.00 9.28
N GLY A 260 -75.07 -29.38 10.49
CA GLY A 260 -76.15 -30.34 10.73
C GLY A 260 -75.72 -31.82 10.79
N ILE A 261 -76.72 -32.71 10.84
CA ILE A 261 -76.52 -34.17 10.98
C ILE A 261 -76.02 -34.74 9.65
N GLY A 262 -74.86 -35.40 9.66
CA GLY A 262 -74.26 -36.05 8.49
C GLY A 262 -72.79 -35.67 8.25
N TRP A 263 -72.45 -34.39 8.51
CA TRP A 263 -71.10 -33.84 8.25
C TRP A 263 -70.00 -34.30 9.20
N GLY A 264 -70.38 -34.85 10.36
CA GLY A 264 -69.42 -35.25 11.39
C GLY A 264 -68.40 -36.30 10.92
N GLU A 265 -68.80 -37.24 10.07
CA GLU A 265 -67.90 -38.28 9.56
C GLU A 265 -67.02 -37.76 8.41
N GLN A 266 -67.58 -36.95 7.52
CA GLN A 266 -66.84 -36.31 6.43
C GLN A 266 -65.74 -35.38 6.96
N LEU A 267 -66.06 -34.53 7.94
CA LEU A 267 -65.09 -33.62 8.57
C LEU A 267 -64.00 -34.38 9.35
N LYS A 268 -64.33 -35.53 9.97
CA LYS A 268 -63.33 -36.40 10.60
C LYS A 268 -62.39 -37.04 9.59
N ASN A 269 -62.92 -37.51 8.46
CA ASN A 269 -62.13 -38.11 7.39
C ASN A 269 -61.20 -37.08 6.74
N PHE A 270 -61.71 -35.88 6.48
CA PHE A 270 -60.90 -34.74 6.05
C PHE A 270 -59.79 -34.43 7.06
N PHE A 271 -60.12 -34.30 8.36
CA PHE A 271 -59.12 -34.00 9.39
C PHE A 271 -58.05 -35.10 9.53
N ARG A 272 -58.41 -36.37 9.29
CA ARG A 272 -57.47 -37.49 9.21
C ARG A 272 -56.56 -37.38 7.99
N ALA A 273 -57.10 -37.00 6.83
CA ALA A 273 -56.32 -36.75 5.61
C ALA A 273 -55.30 -35.61 5.82
N ILE A 274 -55.72 -34.50 6.43
CA ILE A 274 -54.83 -33.40 6.83
C ILE A 274 -53.72 -33.88 7.77
N GLY A 275 -54.07 -34.65 8.81
CA GLY A 275 -53.09 -35.19 9.76
C GLY A 275 -52.05 -36.10 9.11
N ASN A 276 -52.45 -36.90 8.11
CA ASN A 276 -51.55 -37.74 7.34
C ASN A 276 -50.68 -36.93 6.38
N GLY A 277 -51.25 -35.91 5.73
CA GLY A 277 -50.50 -34.97 4.88
C GLY A 277 -49.43 -34.22 5.66
N ILE A 278 -49.74 -33.71 6.85
CA ILE A 278 -48.76 -33.02 7.71
C ILE A 278 -47.61 -33.97 8.11
N LYS A 279 -47.93 -35.22 8.48
CA LYS A 279 -46.90 -36.23 8.78
C LYS A 279 -46.03 -36.53 7.58
N TYR A 280 -46.64 -36.61 6.39
CA TYR A 280 -45.91 -36.82 5.14
C TYR A 280 -44.93 -35.67 4.86
N VAL A 281 -45.40 -34.42 4.94
CA VAL A 281 -44.56 -33.21 4.80
C VAL A 281 -43.43 -33.20 5.84
N ALA A 282 -43.73 -33.43 7.11
CA ALA A 282 -42.72 -33.48 8.17
C ALA A 282 -41.71 -34.64 7.98
N SER A 283 -42.14 -35.77 7.41
CA SER A 283 -41.23 -36.89 7.11
C SER A 283 -40.33 -36.63 5.91
N LYS A 284 -40.74 -35.76 4.98
CA LYS A 284 -39.99 -35.44 3.77
C LYS A 284 -39.05 -34.26 3.98
N LEU A 285 -39.53 -33.20 4.63
CA LEU A 285 -38.74 -32.00 4.94
C LEU A 285 -37.95 -32.11 6.24
N GLY A 286 -38.37 -32.98 7.18
CA GLY A 286 -37.75 -33.15 8.50
C GLY A 286 -37.02 -34.48 8.71
N ALA A 287 -36.86 -35.29 7.66
CA ALA A 287 -35.86 -36.35 7.63
C ALA A 287 -34.48 -35.72 7.39
N ASP A 288 -33.47 -36.17 8.12
CA ASP A 288 -32.11 -35.62 8.09
C ASP A 288 -31.52 -35.66 6.67
N VAL A 289 -31.69 -34.57 5.92
CA VAL A 289 -30.84 -34.25 4.77
C VAL A 289 -29.64 -33.48 5.33
N ASN A 290 -28.80 -34.20 6.09
CA ASN A 290 -27.46 -33.76 6.49
C ASN A 290 -26.55 -33.74 5.26
N TYR A 291 -26.81 -32.86 4.28
CA TYR A 291 -25.99 -32.77 3.07
C TYR A 291 -25.07 -31.57 2.98
N TYR A 292 -25.28 -30.50 3.77
CA TYR A 292 -24.35 -29.37 3.78
C TYR A 292 -24.32 -28.70 5.15
N GLU A 293 -23.61 -29.33 6.10
CA GLU A 293 -22.94 -28.56 7.14
C GLU A 293 -21.92 -27.68 6.43
N TYR A 294 -22.23 -26.40 6.27
CA TYR A 294 -21.34 -25.41 5.69
C TYR A 294 -20.10 -25.36 6.58
N LYS A 295 -19.05 -26.10 6.20
CA LYS A 295 -17.71 -25.92 6.78
C LYS A 295 -17.38 -24.45 6.56
N GLN A 296 -17.49 -23.65 7.61
CA GLN A 296 -16.86 -22.34 7.62
C GLN A 296 -15.43 -22.53 7.13
N SER A 297 -15.12 -21.87 6.02
CA SER A 297 -13.77 -21.82 5.51
C SER A 297 -12.82 -21.47 6.67
N LYS A 298 -11.70 -22.18 6.75
CA LYS A 298 -10.62 -21.92 7.73
C LYS A 298 -10.15 -20.46 7.73
N SER A 299 -10.53 -19.66 6.72
CA SER A 299 -10.29 -18.21 6.66
C SER A 299 -11.08 -17.40 7.71
N LEU A 300 -12.28 -17.79 8.14
CA LEU A 300 -13.03 -17.07 9.20
C LEU A 300 -12.46 -17.35 10.59
N GLY A 301 -11.90 -18.55 10.82
CA GLY A 301 -11.16 -18.87 12.05
C GLY A 301 -9.86 -18.07 12.21
N ALA A 302 -9.24 -17.65 11.10
CA ALA A 302 -7.99 -16.87 11.12
C ALA A 302 -8.20 -15.40 11.56
N VAL A 303 -9.40 -14.84 11.38
CA VAL A 303 -9.71 -13.46 11.81
C VAL A 303 -10.00 -13.38 13.31
N GLY A 304 -10.46 -14.48 13.93
CA GLY A 304 -10.70 -14.57 15.37
C GLY A 304 -9.43 -14.68 16.23
N VAL A 305 -8.33 -15.20 15.66
CA VAL A 305 -7.04 -15.37 16.36
C VAL A 305 -6.23 -14.07 16.42
N PHE A 306 -6.50 -13.09 15.55
CA PHE A 306 -5.84 -11.78 15.58
C PHE A 306 -6.36 -10.84 16.68
N LYS A 307 -7.55 -11.09 17.25
CA LYS A 307 -8.13 -10.27 18.33
C LYS A 307 -7.78 -10.74 19.74
N THR A 308 -7.25 -11.96 19.89
CA THR A 308 -6.81 -12.50 21.18
C THR A 308 -5.29 -12.42 21.36
N ALA A 309 -4.51 -12.25 20.30
CA ALA A 309 -3.04 -12.12 20.35
C ALA A 309 -2.52 -10.70 20.68
N THR A 310 -3.39 -9.71 20.93
CA THR A 310 -2.98 -8.32 21.24
C THR A 310 -3.39 -7.84 22.64
N LYS A 311 -3.82 -8.73 23.54
CA LYS A 311 -3.88 -8.40 24.97
C LYS A 311 -2.49 -8.54 25.60
N LEU A 312 -1.73 -7.45 25.44
CA LEU A 312 -0.67 -6.93 26.31
C LEU A 312 -0.32 -7.79 27.53
N ASP A 313 0.89 -8.37 27.48
CA ASP A 313 1.65 -8.76 28.67
C ASP A 313 1.94 -7.52 29.53
N LYS A 314 1.22 -7.41 30.64
CA LYS A 314 1.69 -6.74 31.85
C LYS A 314 1.58 -7.73 32.99
N GLU A 315 2.65 -8.47 33.23
CA GLU A 315 2.88 -9.11 34.51
C GLU A 315 4.30 -8.80 34.98
N GLU A 316 4.38 -8.16 36.15
CA GLU A 316 5.55 -8.07 37.01
C GLU A 316 6.06 -9.48 37.36
N PRO A 317 7.38 -9.71 37.45
CA PRO A 317 7.87 -10.95 38.04
C PRO A 317 8.10 -10.76 39.54
N ALA A 318 7.24 -11.39 40.32
CA ALA A 318 7.51 -11.72 41.71
C ALA A 318 8.36 -13.00 41.81
N GLU A 319 9.37 -12.92 42.65
CA GLU A 319 10.06 -14.00 43.37
C GLU A 319 11.05 -14.91 42.62
N LEU A 320 12.30 -14.86 43.08
CA LEU A 320 13.14 -16.05 43.26
C LEU A 320 14.11 -15.81 44.44
N GLU A 321 13.67 -16.20 45.63
CA GLU A 321 14.55 -16.59 46.73
C GLU A 321 15.39 -17.81 46.33
N LYS A 322 16.71 -17.75 46.57
CA LYS A 322 17.45 -18.76 47.36
C LYS A 322 18.94 -18.41 47.45
N GLY A 323 19.42 -18.22 48.68
CA GLY A 323 20.84 -18.27 49.00
C GLY A 323 21.13 -18.04 50.47
N ARG A 324 21.30 -19.16 51.22
CA ARG A 324 22.22 -19.44 52.37
C ARG A 324 22.59 -18.25 53.29
N SER A 325 22.58 -18.30 54.62
CA SER A 325 22.83 -19.40 55.58
C SER A 325 22.74 -18.87 57.03
N ILE A 326 22.18 -19.66 57.95
CA ILE A 326 22.68 -20.07 59.29
C ILE A 326 23.61 -19.03 60.00
N THR A 327 23.34 -18.46 61.20
CA THR A 327 23.04 -19.06 62.52
C THR A 327 22.67 -17.93 63.52
N PRO A 328 22.06 -18.22 64.69
CA PRO A 328 21.50 -17.23 65.62
C PRO A 328 22.39 -16.97 66.85
N GLY A 329 22.18 -15.82 67.52
CA GLY A 329 22.65 -15.63 68.89
C GLY A 329 22.63 -14.18 69.37
N GLN A 330 21.73 -13.92 70.33
CA GLN A 330 21.84 -13.02 71.51
C GLN A 330 22.11 -11.52 71.22
N GLY A 331 21.31 -10.58 71.69
CA GLY A 331 20.98 -10.35 73.10
C GLY A 331 21.65 -9.02 73.49
N GLU A 332 20.83 -8.09 73.99
CA GLU A 332 21.09 -6.65 74.28
C GLU A 332 20.94 -5.67 73.11
#